data_AF-A0A9D6KKE6-F1
#
_entry.id   AF-A0A9D6KKE6-F1
#
_cell.length_a   1.000
_cell.length_b   1.000
_cell.length_c   1.000
_cell.angle_alpha   90.00
_cell.angle_beta   90.00
_cell.angle_gamma   90.00
#
_symmetry.space_group_name_H-M   'P 1'
#
loop_
_entity.id
_entity.type
_entity.pdbx_description
1 polymer ?
#
loop_
_entity_poly.entity_id
_entity_poly.type
_entity_poly.pdbx_seq_one_letter_code
_entity_poly.pdbx_strand_id
1 'polypeptide(L)'
;MTKIRRLQKVIRDLHGLDSEHVESVPVNETINGEPVWQGIVEVFAVTGHAKAKTVYAWSYEADSGERRHVAVLGVPPVNSAVDAVRIVVVNEIRKQSGRS
;
A
#
# COMPACT_ATOMS: atom_id res chain seq x y z
N MET A 1 18.29 -1.54 8.88
CA MET A 1 16.87 -1.98 8.85
C MET A 1 16.45 -2.14 7.39
N THR A 2 15.96 -3.31 6.97
CA THR A 2 15.53 -3.57 5.58
C THR A 2 14.18 -2.90 5.28
N LYS A 3 13.83 -2.72 3.99
CA LYS A 3 12.53 -2.20 3.55
C LYS A 3 11.37 -2.99 4.16
N ILE A 4 11.43 -4.32 4.05
CA ILE A 4 10.42 -5.24 4.58
C ILE A 4 10.21 -5.04 6.08
N ARG A 5 11.27 -4.97 6.89
CA ARG A 5 11.15 -4.74 8.34
C ARG A 5 10.53 -3.39 8.70
N ARG A 6 10.79 -2.34 7.92
CA ARG A 6 10.12 -1.05 8.12
C ARG A 6 8.62 -1.17 7.84
N LEU A 7 8.24 -1.87 6.77
CA LEU A 7 6.83 -2.08 6.44
C LEU A 7 6.12 -2.96 7.49
N GLN A 8 6.77 -4.01 8.00
CA GLN A 8 6.22 -4.79 9.13
C GLN A 8 5.97 -3.91 10.36
N LYS A 9 6.90 -3.00 10.68
CA LYS A 9 6.71 -2.03 11.76
C LYS A 9 5.51 -1.12 11.49
N VAL A 10 5.38 -0.59 10.27
CA VAL A 10 4.24 0.25 9.87
C VAL A 10 2.91 -0.52 9.98
N ILE A 11 2.88 -1.78 9.57
CA ILE A 11 1.68 -2.63 9.70
C ILE A 11 1.31 -2.79 11.17
N ARG A 12 2.30 -3.05 12.04
CA ARG A 12 2.07 -3.15 13.49
C ARG A 12 1.61 -1.83 14.09
N ASP A 13 2.24 -0.71 13.72
CA ASP A 13 1.90 0.61 14.25
C ASP A 13 0.48 1.05 13.82
N LEU A 14 0.08 0.77 12.59
CA LEU A 14 -1.21 1.21 12.03
C LEU A 14 -2.37 0.27 12.37
N HIS A 15 -2.13 -1.04 12.36
CA HIS A 15 -3.20 -2.05 12.47
C HIS A 15 -3.08 -2.95 13.70
N GLY A 16 -1.98 -2.86 14.45
CA GLY A 16 -1.72 -3.73 15.61
C GLY A 16 -1.46 -5.19 15.23
N LEU A 17 -1.12 -5.46 13.96
CA LEU A 17 -0.97 -6.82 13.44
C LEU A 17 0.49 -7.21 13.32
N ASP A 18 0.77 -8.47 13.66
CA ASP A 18 1.99 -9.13 13.24
C ASP A 18 1.87 -9.57 11.77
N SER A 19 2.99 -9.51 11.06
CA SER A 19 3.04 -9.70 9.62
C SER A 19 4.26 -10.51 9.19
N GLU A 20 4.05 -11.42 8.24
CA GLU A 20 5.10 -12.17 7.57
C GLU A 20 5.13 -11.80 6.09
N HIS A 21 6.31 -11.52 5.54
CA HIS A 21 6.44 -11.17 4.13
C HIS A 21 6.25 -12.42 3.26
N VAL A 22 5.42 -12.29 2.23
CA VAL A 22 5.06 -13.40 1.33
C VAL A 22 5.68 -13.20 -0.04
N GLU A 23 5.52 -12.01 -0.62
CA GLU A 23 5.96 -11.73 -1.99
C GLU A 23 6.16 -10.23 -2.25
N SER A 24 6.91 -9.94 -3.30
CA SER A 24 7.14 -8.60 -3.83
C SER A 24 6.51 -8.50 -5.21
N VAL A 25 5.46 -7.70 -5.35
CA VAL A 25 4.68 -7.58 -6.58
C VAL A 25 5.00 -6.26 -7.27
N PRO A 26 5.61 -6.27 -8.47
CA PRO A 26 5.74 -5.06 -9.27
C PRO A 26 4.35 -4.64 -9.78
N VAL A 27 3.96 -3.40 -9.52
CA VAL A 27 2.69 -2.83 -9.96
C VAL A 27 2.96 -1.59 -10.81
N ASN A 28 2.21 -1.49 -11.91
CA ASN A 28 2.18 -0.33 -12.79
C ASN A 28 0.71 0.05 -12.99
N GLU A 29 0.25 1.07 -12.27
CA GLU A 29 -1.12 1.55 -12.35
C GLU A 29 -1.22 2.64 -13.41
N THR A 30 -2.21 2.48 -14.29
CA THR A 30 -2.53 3.45 -15.34
C THR A 30 -3.97 3.91 -15.19
N ILE A 31 -4.23 5.20 -15.37
CA ILE A 31 -5.58 5.77 -15.40
C ILE A 31 -5.73 6.46 -16.76
N ASN A 32 -6.79 6.13 -17.49
CA ASN A 32 -7.03 6.63 -18.86
C ASN A 32 -5.84 6.40 -19.82
N GLY A 33 -5.06 5.34 -19.61
CA GLY A 33 -3.88 5.02 -20.42
C GLY A 33 -2.60 5.76 -20.00
N GLU A 34 -2.66 6.65 -19.01
CA GLU A 34 -1.49 7.36 -18.49
C GLU A 34 -0.96 6.66 -17.24
N PRO A 35 0.37 6.41 -17.14
CA PRO A 35 0.97 5.81 -15.94
C PRO A 35 0.91 6.82 -14.78
N VAL A 36 0.15 6.47 -13.74
CA VAL A 36 -0.04 7.31 -12.56
C VAL A 36 0.78 6.83 -11.37
N TRP A 37 1.18 5.56 -11.36
CA TRP A 37 2.02 5.01 -10.30
C TRP A 37 2.78 3.77 -10.79
N GLN A 38 4.06 3.68 -10.41
CA GLN A 38 4.88 2.50 -10.66
C GLN A 38 5.75 2.20 -9.44
N GLY A 39 5.79 0.94 -9.02
CA GLY A 39 6.58 0.54 -7.86
C GLY A 39 6.40 -0.91 -7.45
N ILE A 40 7.05 -1.29 -6.34
CA ILE A 40 6.95 -2.64 -5.77
C ILE A 40 6.10 -2.58 -4.50
N VAL A 41 5.00 -3.32 -4.54
CA VAL A 41 4.13 -3.60 -3.40
C VAL A 41 4.59 -4.87 -2.71
N GLU A 42 4.85 -4.78 -1.41
CA GLU A 42 5.14 -5.95 -0.59
C GLU A 42 3.84 -6.51 -0.03
N VAL A 43 3.66 -7.81 -0.16
CA VAL A 43 2.48 -8.53 0.35
C VAL A 43 2.86 -9.24 1.63
N PHE A 44 2.02 -9.09 2.65
CA PHE A 44 2.23 -9.68 3.96
C PHE A 44 1.04 -10.54 4.35
N ALA A 45 1.31 -11.76 4.84
CA ALA A 45 0.32 -12.53 5.57
C ALA A 45 0.19 -11.95 6.98
N VAL A 46 -1.05 -11.85 7.48
CA VAL A 46 -1.34 -11.38 8.83
C VAL A 46 -2.33 -12.32 9.52
N THR A 47 -2.22 -12.43 10.83
CA THR A 47 -3.16 -13.14 11.69
C THR A 47 -3.71 -12.20 12.76
N GLY A 48 -4.86 -12.53 13.36
CA GLY A 48 -5.47 -11.71 14.40
C GLY A 48 -6.42 -10.60 13.92
N HIS A 49 -6.57 -10.39 12.61
CA HIS A 49 -7.62 -9.51 12.06
C HIS A 49 -8.86 -10.31 11.66
N ALA A 50 -10.04 -9.85 12.08
CA ALA A 50 -11.30 -10.59 11.88
C ALA A 50 -11.67 -10.82 10.41
N LYS A 51 -11.21 -9.96 9.50
CA LYS A 51 -11.61 -9.96 8.08
C LYS A 51 -10.46 -10.02 7.08
N ALA A 52 -9.24 -9.73 7.51
CA ALA A 52 -8.09 -9.56 6.61
C ALA A 52 -7.09 -10.67 6.91
N LYS A 53 -6.63 -11.36 5.86
CA LYS A 53 -5.54 -12.35 5.96
C LYS A 53 -4.25 -11.83 5.34
N THR A 54 -4.34 -10.72 4.62
CA THR A 54 -3.26 -10.15 3.84
C THR A 54 -3.23 -8.63 4.05
N VAL A 55 -2.04 -8.05 4.03
CA VAL A 55 -1.81 -6.61 4.01
C VAL A 55 -0.86 -6.29 2.87
N TYR A 56 -1.20 -5.27 2.10
CA TYR A 56 -0.37 -4.74 1.01
C TYR A 56 0.32 -3.49 1.50
N ALA A 57 1.64 -3.44 1.44
CA ALA A 57 2.39 -2.29 1.95
C ALA A 57 3.53 -1.89 1.03
N TRP A 58 3.78 -0.59 0.95
CA TRP A 58 4.87 -0.02 0.16
C TRP A 58 5.30 1.32 0.74
N SER A 59 6.44 1.80 0.25
CA SER A 59 6.95 3.14 0.52
C SER A 59 7.17 3.86 -0.79
N TYR A 60 6.81 5.13 -0.85
CA TYR A 60 7.06 5.99 -2.01
C TYR A 60 7.52 7.37 -1.54
N GLU A 61 8.18 8.09 -2.42
CA GLU A 61 8.52 9.49 -2.19
C GLU A 61 7.38 10.34 -2.77
N ALA A 62 6.77 11.15 -1.92
CA ALA A 62 5.78 12.11 -2.37
C ALA A 62 6.49 13.31 -3.03
N ASP A 63 5.76 14.08 -3.83
CA ASP A 63 6.29 15.26 -4.54
C ASP A 63 6.94 16.29 -3.60
N SER A 64 6.55 16.29 -2.32
CA SER A 64 7.15 17.12 -1.28
C SER A 64 8.53 16.65 -0.80
N GLY A 65 9.08 15.56 -1.35
CA GLY A 65 10.32 14.92 -0.92
C GLY A 65 10.18 14.09 0.37
N GLU A 66 8.96 13.95 0.90
CA GLU A 66 8.69 13.15 2.09
C GLU A 66 8.54 11.67 1.70
N ARG A 67 9.27 10.78 2.37
CA ARG A 67 9.04 9.34 2.23
C ARG A 67 7.81 8.92 3.02
N ARG A 68 6.75 8.54 2.31
CA ARG A 68 5.53 7.99 2.89
C ARG A 68 5.54 6.47 2.89
N HIS A 69 4.86 5.91 3.88
CA HIS A 69 4.65 4.48 4.02
C HIS A 69 3.15 4.22 4.04
N VAL A 70 2.73 3.18 3.34
CA VAL A 70 1.32 2.80 3.19
C VAL A 70 1.16 1.35 3.56
N ALA A 71 0.08 1.03 4.26
CA ALA A 71 -0.36 -0.33 4.55
C ALA A 71 -1.88 -0.43 4.39
N VAL A 72 -2.33 -1.24 3.44
CA VAL A 72 -3.75 -1.45 3.09
C VAL A 72 -4.15 -2.88 3.46
N LEU A 73 -5.21 -3.02 4.25
CA LEU A 73 -5.77 -4.34 4.57
C LEU A 73 -6.43 -4.95 3.33
N GLY A 74 -6.12 -6.22 3.05
CA GLY A 74 -6.77 -7.03 2.01
C GLY A 74 -8.16 -7.46 2.43
N VAL A 75 -9.11 -6.52 2.41
CA VAL A 75 -10.54 -6.74 2.61
C VAL A 75 -11.29 -6.21 1.39
N PRO A 76 -12.37 -6.87 0.93
CA PRO A 76 -13.12 -6.41 -0.24
C PRO A 76 -13.48 -4.91 -0.14
N PRO A 77 -13.24 -4.13 -1.20
CA PRO A 77 -12.89 -4.55 -2.57
C PRO A 77 -11.40 -4.80 -2.85
N VAL A 78 -10.50 -4.71 -1.86
CA VAL A 78 -9.06 -4.94 -2.03
C VAL A 78 -8.76 -6.43 -2.01
N ASN A 79 -8.59 -7.03 -3.20
CA ASN A 79 -8.26 -8.44 -3.35
C ASN A 79 -6.87 -8.67 -3.98
N SER A 80 -6.18 -7.59 -4.37
CA SER A 80 -4.87 -7.64 -5.00
C SER A 80 -4.00 -6.41 -4.65
N ALA A 81 -2.70 -6.51 -4.95
CA ALA A 81 -1.77 -5.37 -4.81
C ALA A 81 -2.18 -4.18 -5.70
N VAL A 82 -2.71 -4.45 -6.89
CA VAL A 82 -3.21 -3.44 -7.81
C VAL A 82 -4.42 -2.71 -7.22
N ASP A 83 -5.38 -3.44 -6.64
CA ASP A 83 -6.55 -2.83 -5.97
C ASP A 83 -6.12 -1.91 -4.83
N ALA A 84 -5.13 -2.35 -4.03
CA ALA A 84 -4.60 -1.57 -2.92
C ALA A 84 -3.97 -0.24 -3.41
N VAL A 85 -3.13 -0.31 -4.45
CA VAL A 85 -2.51 0.87 -5.07
C VAL A 85 -3.59 1.80 -5.63
N ARG A 86 -4.54 1.26 -6.39
CA ARG A 86 -5.61 2.04 -7.01
C ARG A 86 -6.41 2.85 -6.00
N ILE A 87 -6.81 2.25 -4.86
CA ILE A 87 -7.54 2.97 -3.81
C ILE A 87 -6.72 4.14 -3.27
N VAL A 88 -5.43 3.94 -3.04
CA VAL A 88 -4.55 4.97 -2.45
C VAL A 88 -4.26 6.08 -3.46
N VAL A 89 -3.91 5.75 -4.70
CA VAL A 89 -3.64 6.71 -5.76
C VAL A 89 -4.87 7.55 -6.08
N VAL A 90 -6.06 6.94 -6.21
CA VAL A 90 -7.32 7.67 -6.43
C VAL A 90 -7.60 8.64 -5.28
N ASN A 91 -7.35 8.22 -4.03
CA ASN A 91 -7.52 9.09 -2.86
C ASN A 91 -6.51 10.24 -2.83
N GLU A 92 -5.28 10.03 -3.29
CA GLU A 92 -4.24 11.07 -3.35
C GLU A 92 -4.54 12.10 -4.45
N ILE A 93 -4.93 11.65 -5.64
CA ILE A 93 -5.38 12.51 -6.75
C ILE A 93 -6.55 13.40 -6.30
N ARG A 94 -7.55 12.83 -5.60
CA ARG A 94 -8.69 13.58 -5.05
C ARG A 94 -8.27 14.65 -4.03
N LYS A 95 -7.29 14.36 -3.19
CA LYS A 95 -6.76 15.32 -2.20
C LYS A 95 -6.01 16.49 -2.84
N GLN A 96 -5.36 16.26 -3.99
CA GLN A 96 -4.66 17.31 -4.73
C GLN A 96 -5.63 18.21 -5.51
N SER A 97 -6.69 17.64 -6.10
CA SER A 97 -7.69 18.39 -6.87
C SER A 97 -8.69 19.18 -6.00
N GLY A 98 -8.86 18.83 -4.73
CA GLY A 98 -9.67 19.59 -3.76
C GLY A 98 -8.95 20.75 -3.07
N ARG A 99 -7.72 21.10 -3.49
CA ARG A 99 -6.93 22.23 -2.95
C ARG A 99 -6.94 23.48 -3.84
N SER A 100 -7.80 23.52 -4.85
CA SER A 100 -7.93 24.64 -5.78
C SER A 100 -8.94 25.68 -5.33
#